data_AF-A0A439QB17-F1
#
_entry.id   AF-A0A439QB17-F1
#
_cell.length_a   1.000
_cell.length_b   1.000
_cell.length_c   1.000
_cell.angle_alpha   90.00
_cell.angle_beta   90.00
_cell.angle_gamma   90.00
#
_symmetry.space_group_name_H-M   'P 1'
#
loop_
_entity.id
_entity.type
_entity.pdbx_description
1 polymer ?
#
loop_
_entity_poly.entity_id
_entity_poly.type
_entity_poly.pdbx_seq_one_letter_code
_entity_poly.pdbx_strand_id
1 'polypeptide(L)'
;MPMMMGNLSNTMMPNGMMKMMMAMMAGGDTPMGQMMSPDHVEGRIAFLSTELKLTKAQRPLWDAVAEALRANAHSAKDMMAKMPAGMMGGDTGPETPVERIEVQERMLSTRLEGLRRLKVALEPFYASLDDAQKAVADKLLAPAPMGMM
;
A
#
# COMPACT_ATOMS: atom_id res chain seq x y z
N MET A 1 36.34 -47.87 7.74
CA MET A 1 36.01 -46.50 7.28
C MET A 1 36.05 -46.53 5.76
N PRO A 2 34.98 -46.12 5.06
CA PRO A 2 34.60 -44.72 4.97
C PRO A 2 33.12 -44.41 5.26
N MET A 3 32.90 -43.17 5.70
CA MET A 3 31.64 -42.50 5.97
C MET A 3 31.00 -41.98 4.69
N MET A 4 29.66 -41.96 4.62
CA MET A 4 28.77 -41.16 3.74
C MET A 4 27.34 -41.69 4.02
N MET A 5 26.27 -40.92 4.22
CA MET A 5 25.99 -39.49 4.18
C MET A 5 24.80 -39.26 5.12
N GLY A 6 24.80 -38.11 5.80
CA GLY A 6 23.71 -37.68 6.66
C GLY A 6 22.40 -37.55 5.87
N ASN A 7 21.35 -38.12 6.47
CA ASN A 7 19.97 -37.93 6.09
C ASN A 7 19.57 -36.47 6.39
N LEU A 8 19.88 -35.54 5.48
CA LEU A 8 19.32 -34.19 5.48
C LEU A 8 17.84 -34.31 5.09
N SER A 9 17.02 -34.50 6.12
CA SER A 9 15.58 -34.37 6.04
C SER A 9 15.25 -33.00 5.45
N ASN A 10 14.77 -33.02 4.22
CA ASN A 10 14.16 -31.89 3.55
C ASN A 10 12.86 -31.55 4.30
N THR A 11 12.97 -30.85 5.43
CA THR A 11 11.84 -30.17 6.07
C THR A 11 11.41 -29.03 5.16
N MET A 12 10.61 -29.39 4.15
CA MET A 12 9.76 -28.47 3.45
C MET A 12 8.94 -27.73 4.52
N MET A 13 9.18 -26.44 4.69
CA MET A 13 8.29 -25.57 5.45
C MET A 13 6.87 -25.77 4.93
N PRO A 14 5.86 -26.05 5.77
CA PRO A 14 4.50 -26.26 5.30
C PRO A 14 4.03 -25.02 4.54
N ASN A 15 3.45 -25.19 3.35
CA ASN A 15 2.90 -24.08 2.53
C ASN A 15 1.99 -23.13 3.34
N GLY A 16 1.32 -23.63 4.38
CA GLY A 16 0.52 -22.80 5.29
C GLY A 16 1.34 -21.80 6.11
N MET A 17 2.56 -22.17 6.51
CA MET A 17 3.47 -21.29 7.24
C MET A 17 4.03 -20.20 6.33
N MET A 18 4.32 -20.52 5.07
CA MET A 18 4.76 -19.56 4.05
C MET A 18 3.64 -18.55 3.68
N LYS A 19 2.39 -19.02 3.61
CA LYS A 19 1.19 -18.17 3.37
C LYS A 19 0.94 -17.19 4.52
N MET A 20 1.09 -17.65 5.76
CA MET A 20 0.97 -16.80 6.95
C MET A 20 2.12 -15.77 7.03
N MET A 21 3.32 -16.16 6.61
CA MET A 21 4.47 -15.25 6.53
C MET A 21 4.31 -14.19 5.44
N MET A 22 3.73 -14.53 4.28
CA MET A 22 3.37 -13.58 3.22
C MET A 22 2.26 -12.62 3.64
N ALA A 23 1.23 -13.09 4.36
CA ALA A 23 0.18 -12.21 4.89
C ALA A 23 0.73 -11.21 5.93
N MET A 24 1.69 -11.63 6.75
CA MET A 24 2.41 -10.74 7.67
C MET A 24 3.37 -9.79 6.95
N MET A 25 4.05 -10.20 5.88
CA MET A 25 4.92 -9.33 5.08
C MET A 25 4.16 -8.33 4.20
N ALA A 26 2.94 -8.69 3.78
CA ALA A 26 2.05 -7.78 3.05
C ALA A 26 1.42 -6.69 3.90
N GLY A 27 1.86 -6.56 5.16
CA GLY A 27 1.44 -5.51 6.09
C GLY A 27 0.01 -5.64 6.59
N GLY A 28 -0.87 -6.38 5.92
CA GLY A 28 -2.31 -6.40 6.13
C GLY A 28 -2.78 -6.66 7.57
N ASP A 29 -2.05 -7.48 8.33
CA ASP A 29 -2.40 -7.85 9.71
C ASP A 29 -1.54 -7.17 10.80
N THR A 30 -0.63 -6.27 10.41
CA THR A 30 0.10 -5.46 11.39
C THR A 30 -0.74 -4.23 11.77
N PRO A 31 -0.68 -3.72 13.01
CA PRO A 31 -1.41 -2.50 13.38
C PRO A 31 -1.13 -1.31 12.44
N MET A 32 0.10 -1.22 11.92
CA MET A 32 0.49 -0.21 10.94
C MET A 32 -0.08 -0.45 9.54
N GLY A 33 -0.14 -1.69 9.05
CA GLY A 33 -0.74 -1.98 7.76
C GLY A 33 -2.27 -2.01 7.78
N GLN A 34 -2.89 -2.31 8.93
CA GLN A 34 -4.30 -2.04 9.17
C GLN A 34 -4.59 -0.53 9.11
N MET A 35 -3.78 0.32 9.75
CA MET A 35 -3.92 1.78 9.63
C MET A 35 -3.71 2.32 8.20
N MET A 36 -2.91 1.62 7.39
CA MET A 36 -2.65 1.96 5.98
C MET A 36 -3.64 1.29 5.01
N SER A 37 -4.57 0.48 5.52
CA SER A 37 -5.65 -0.11 4.72
C SER A 37 -6.51 1.00 4.10
N PRO A 38 -6.99 0.83 2.86
CA PRO A 38 -7.95 1.75 2.26
C PRO A 38 -9.25 1.86 3.07
N ASP A 39 -9.54 0.94 3.98
CA ASP A 39 -10.69 1.01 4.89
C ASP A 39 -10.58 2.09 5.96
N HIS A 40 -9.36 2.49 6.33
CA HIS A 40 -9.12 3.46 7.40
C HIS A 40 -8.69 4.84 6.87
N VAL A 41 -9.06 5.18 5.63
CA VAL A 41 -8.64 6.42 4.97
C VAL A 41 -9.02 7.69 5.75
N GLU A 42 -10.21 7.77 6.35
CA GLU A 42 -10.60 8.94 7.15
C GLU A 42 -9.75 9.08 8.41
N GLY A 43 -9.40 7.97 9.06
CA GLY A 43 -8.51 7.97 10.22
C GLY A 43 -7.11 8.47 9.85
N ARG A 44 -6.57 8.02 8.71
CA ARG A 44 -5.29 8.49 8.18
C ARG A 44 -5.34 9.98 7.83
N ILE A 45 -6.41 10.47 7.19
CA ILE A 45 -6.59 11.89 6.88
C ILE A 45 -6.62 12.72 8.17
N ALA A 46 -7.39 12.29 9.16
CA ALA A 46 -7.49 12.98 10.45
C ALA A 46 -6.13 13.02 11.17
N PHE A 47 -5.41 11.90 11.19
CA PHE A 47 -4.06 11.80 11.75
C PHE A 47 -3.09 12.78 11.07
N LEU A 48 -2.99 12.73 9.73
CA LEU A 48 -2.09 13.60 8.97
C LEU A 48 -2.40 15.08 9.19
N SER A 49 -3.68 15.46 9.19
CA SER A 49 -4.08 16.86 9.43
C SER A 49 -3.70 17.35 10.83
N THR A 50 -3.69 16.44 11.81
CA THR A 50 -3.33 16.75 13.20
C THR A 50 -1.83 16.90 13.35
N GLU A 51 -1.06 15.94 12.83
CA GLU A 51 0.41 15.95 12.88
C GLU A 51 1.01 17.15 12.13
N LEU A 52 0.41 17.54 11.01
CA LEU A 52 0.83 18.71 10.23
C LEU A 52 0.42 20.05 10.87
N LYS A 53 -0.38 20.04 11.95
CA LYS A 53 -0.83 21.24 12.67
C LYS A 53 -1.38 22.30 11.72
N LEU A 54 -2.30 21.90 10.84
CA LEU A 54 -2.77 22.74 9.74
C LEU A 54 -3.38 24.06 10.22
N THR A 55 -2.99 25.15 9.57
CA THR A 55 -3.61 26.46 9.80
C THR A 55 -4.92 26.59 9.04
N LYS A 56 -5.75 27.58 9.42
CA LYS A 56 -6.99 27.89 8.69
C LYS A 56 -6.75 28.22 7.22
N ALA A 57 -5.63 28.86 6.90
CA ALA A 57 -5.27 29.22 5.53
C ALA A 57 -4.88 28.01 4.67
N GLN A 58 -4.33 26.95 5.27
CA GLN A 58 -3.93 25.72 4.59
C GLN A 58 -5.09 24.75 4.37
N ARG A 59 -6.20 24.92 5.11
CA ARG A 59 -7.31 23.97 5.11
C ARG A 59 -7.92 23.71 3.72
N PRO A 60 -8.19 24.73 2.87
CA PRO A 60 -8.72 24.48 1.53
C PRO A 60 -7.78 23.65 0.63
N LEU A 61 -6.46 23.86 0.76
CA LEU A 61 -5.45 23.10 0.02
C LEU A 61 -5.36 21.67 0.53
N TRP A 62 -5.46 21.49 1.85
CA TRP A 62 -5.51 20.16 2.47
C TRP A 62 -6.75 19.37 2.04
N ASP A 63 -7.91 20.01 1.94
CA ASP A 63 -9.15 19.33 1.57
C ASP A 63 -9.04 18.69 0.16
N ALA A 64 -8.31 19.31 -0.77
CA ALA A 64 -7.99 18.72 -2.07
C ALA A 64 -7.07 17.49 -1.96
N VAL A 65 -6.09 17.51 -1.06
CA VAL A 65 -5.21 16.35 -0.77
C VAL A 65 -6.02 15.21 -0.14
N ALA A 66 -6.87 15.53 0.85
CA ALA A 66 -7.74 14.57 1.50
C ALA A 66 -8.67 13.88 0.50
N GLU A 67 -9.23 14.64 -0.45
CA GLU A 67 -10.09 14.07 -1.50
C GLU A 67 -9.31 13.16 -2.45
N ALA A 68 -8.08 13.53 -2.83
CA ALA A 68 -7.21 12.65 -3.62
C ALA A 68 -6.90 11.34 -2.87
N LEU A 69 -6.68 11.39 -1.56
CA LEU A 69 -6.47 10.20 -0.72
C LEU A 69 -7.72 9.30 -0.68
N ARG A 70 -8.92 9.88 -0.52
CA ARG A 70 -10.19 9.12 -0.58
C ARG A 70 -10.41 8.46 -1.93
N ALA A 71 -10.23 9.20 -3.01
CA ALA A 71 -10.37 8.68 -4.37
C ALA A 71 -9.40 7.52 -4.63
N ASN A 72 -8.16 7.62 -4.13
CA ASN A 72 -7.18 6.53 -4.22
C ASN A 72 -7.57 5.32 -3.37
N ALA A 73 -8.07 5.53 -2.14
CA ALA A 73 -8.56 4.45 -1.30
C ALA A 73 -9.75 3.72 -1.95
N HIS A 74 -10.71 4.46 -2.53
CA HIS A 74 -11.83 3.86 -3.26
C HIS A 74 -11.36 3.05 -4.48
N SER A 75 -10.43 3.61 -5.27
CA SER A 75 -9.85 2.90 -6.43
C SER A 75 -9.14 1.61 -5.99
N ALA A 76 -8.44 1.62 -4.85
CA ALA A 76 -7.80 0.44 -4.29
C ALA A 76 -8.83 -0.62 -3.83
N LYS A 77 -9.92 -0.21 -3.17
CA LYS A 77 -11.01 -1.13 -2.80
C LYS A 77 -11.68 -1.75 -4.01
N ASP A 78 -11.97 -0.96 -5.03
CA ASP A 78 -12.59 -1.45 -6.27
C ASP A 78 -11.69 -2.46 -6.98
N MET A 79 -10.38 -2.20 -7.00
CA MET A 79 -9.40 -3.15 -7.51
C MET A 79 -9.37 -4.44 -6.69
N MET A 80 -9.33 -4.35 -5.35
CA MET A 80 -9.37 -5.52 -4.47
C MET A 80 -10.67 -6.34 -4.65
N ALA A 81 -11.82 -5.68 -4.80
CA ALA A 81 -13.11 -6.34 -5.01
C ALA A 81 -13.21 -7.05 -6.37
N LYS A 82 -12.50 -6.56 -7.39
CA LYS A 82 -12.45 -7.14 -8.74
C LYS A 82 -11.39 -8.24 -8.90
N MET A 83 -10.49 -8.38 -7.92
CA MET A 83 -9.48 -9.44 -7.93
C MET A 83 -10.15 -10.78 -7.55
N PRO A 84 -10.03 -11.83 -8.39
CA PRO A 84 -10.57 -13.15 -8.06
C PRO A 84 -10.00 -13.65 -6.73
N ALA A 85 -10.84 -14.25 -5.88
CA ALA A 85 -10.45 -14.71 -4.54
C ALA A 85 -9.24 -15.66 -4.54
N GLY A 86 -9.01 -16.43 -5.60
CA GLY A 86 -7.85 -17.31 -5.70
C GLY A 86 -6.55 -16.66 -6.16
N MET A 87 -6.53 -15.36 -6.52
CA MET A 87 -5.28 -14.61 -6.68
C MET A 87 -4.61 -14.24 -5.35
N MET A 88 -5.40 -14.12 -4.28
CA MET A 88 -4.90 -13.90 -2.90
C MET A 88 -4.68 -15.22 -2.14
N GLY A 89 -5.07 -16.35 -2.75
CA GLY A 89 -5.32 -17.60 -2.04
C GLY A 89 -4.97 -18.86 -2.82
N GLY A 90 -3.96 -18.83 -3.69
CA GLY A 90 -3.26 -20.02 -4.21
C GLY A 90 -3.99 -20.92 -5.22
N ASP A 91 -5.33 -21.00 -5.20
CA ASP A 91 -6.04 -22.05 -5.96
C ASP A 91 -6.71 -21.59 -7.26
N THR A 92 -6.88 -20.27 -7.51
CA THR A 92 -7.42 -19.75 -8.79
C THR A 92 -6.73 -18.45 -9.25
N GLY A 93 -5.40 -18.47 -9.30
CA GLY A 93 -4.62 -17.42 -9.97
C GLY A 93 -4.80 -17.45 -11.50
N PRO A 94 -4.35 -16.43 -12.25
CA PRO A 94 -4.52 -16.38 -13.69
C PRO A 94 -3.83 -17.59 -14.32
N GLU A 95 -4.50 -18.19 -15.28
CA GLU A 95 -4.18 -19.50 -15.83
C GLU A 95 -2.92 -19.42 -16.69
N THR A 96 -2.63 -18.26 -17.28
CA THR A 96 -1.47 -18.03 -18.13
C THR A 96 -0.53 -16.92 -17.64
N PRO A 97 0.77 -16.96 -18.00
CA PRO A 97 1.69 -15.85 -17.76
C PRO A 97 1.23 -14.52 -18.38
N VAL A 98 0.51 -14.56 -19.51
CA VAL A 98 0.01 -13.36 -20.20
C VAL A 98 -1.06 -12.68 -19.36
N GLU A 99 -2.06 -13.42 -18.88
CA GLU A 99 -3.11 -12.87 -18.01
C GLU A 99 -2.54 -12.32 -16.69
N ARG A 100 -1.47 -12.95 -16.16
CA ARG A 100 -0.76 -12.43 -14.98
C ARG A 100 -0.16 -11.05 -15.26
N ILE A 101 0.48 -10.87 -16.41
CA ILE A 101 1.04 -9.58 -16.82
C ILE A 101 -0.08 -8.55 -16.99
N GLU A 102 -1.20 -8.89 -17.61
CA GLU A 102 -2.35 -7.98 -17.79
C GLU A 102 -2.95 -7.52 -16.45
N VAL A 103 -3.04 -8.41 -15.45
CA VAL A 103 -3.49 -8.02 -14.11
C VAL A 103 -2.48 -7.07 -13.46
N GLN A 104 -1.18 -7.38 -13.53
CA GLN A 104 -0.13 -6.51 -12.99
C GLN A 104 -0.11 -5.14 -13.66
N GLU A 105 -0.23 -5.08 -14.99
CA GLU A 105 -0.27 -3.84 -15.75
C GLU A 105 -1.44 -2.96 -15.33
N ARG A 106 -2.64 -3.55 -15.17
CA ARG A 106 -3.81 -2.82 -14.66
C ARG A 106 -3.59 -2.27 -13.26
N MET A 107 -3.04 -3.08 -12.34
CA MET A 107 -2.72 -2.64 -10.98
C MET A 107 -1.71 -1.48 -10.96
N LEU A 108 -0.63 -1.58 -11.76
CA LEU A 108 0.38 -0.54 -11.87
C LEU A 108 -0.19 0.74 -12.49
N SER A 109 -1.05 0.61 -13.50
CA SER A 109 -1.71 1.74 -14.14
C SER A 109 -2.62 2.50 -13.18
N THR A 110 -3.48 1.79 -12.43
CA THR A 110 -4.32 2.41 -11.39
C THR A 110 -3.50 3.08 -10.30
N ARG A 111 -2.39 2.46 -9.86
CA ARG A 111 -1.47 3.07 -8.88
C ARG A 111 -0.82 4.34 -9.43
N LEU A 112 -0.39 4.33 -10.70
CA LEU A 112 0.21 5.49 -11.35
C LEU A 112 -0.78 6.65 -11.46
N GLU A 113 -2.03 6.38 -11.85
CA GLU A 113 -3.09 7.38 -11.89
C GLU A 113 -3.36 7.97 -10.50
N GLY A 114 -3.38 7.13 -9.46
CA GLY A 114 -3.52 7.59 -8.08
C GLY A 114 -2.36 8.50 -7.62
N LEU A 115 -1.12 8.17 -8.00
CA LEU A 115 0.06 9.01 -7.72
C LEU A 115 -0.01 10.34 -8.47
N ARG A 116 -0.44 10.33 -9.74
CA ARG A 116 -0.63 11.56 -10.52
C ARG A 116 -1.68 12.47 -9.88
N ARG A 117 -2.84 11.93 -9.50
CA ARG A 117 -3.90 12.67 -8.80
C ARG A 117 -3.40 13.28 -7.50
N LEU A 118 -2.69 12.48 -6.69
CA LEU A 118 -2.14 12.96 -5.42
C LEU A 118 -1.09 14.06 -5.64
N LYS A 119 -0.18 13.91 -6.60
CA LYS A 119 0.84 14.92 -6.92
C LYS A 119 0.21 16.27 -7.25
N VAL A 120 -0.82 16.29 -8.09
CA VAL A 120 -1.53 17.52 -8.48
C VAL A 120 -2.12 18.24 -7.27
N ALA A 121 -2.73 17.52 -6.32
CA ALA A 121 -3.27 18.11 -5.10
C ALA A 121 -2.18 18.50 -4.09
N LEU A 122 -1.11 17.71 -4.00
CA LEU A 122 -0.06 17.85 -2.99
C LEU A 122 0.87 19.02 -3.30
N GLU A 123 1.18 19.31 -4.57
CA GLU A 123 2.07 20.41 -4.96
C GLU A 123 1.70 21.78 -4.36
N PRO A 124 0.49 22.31 -4.55
CA PRO A 124 0.11 23.60 -3.98
C PRO A 124 0.01 23.54 -2.46
N PHE A 125 -0.44 22.42 -1.89
CA PHE A 125 -0.48 22.23 -0.44
C PHE A 125 0.93 22.28 0.18
N TYR A 126 1.88 21.51 -0.37
CA TYR A 126 3.26 21.46 0.11
C TYR A 126 3.98 22.81 -0.02
N ALA A 127 3.69 23.57 -1.08
CA ALA A 127 4.21 24.92 -1.25
C ALA A 127 3.72 25.89 -0.16
N SER A 128 2.54 25.66 0.41
CA SER A 128 1.96 26.48 1.49
C SER A 128 2.46 26.14 2.90
N LEU A 129 3.27 25.08 3.05
CA LEU A 129 3.79 24.62 4.33
C LEU A 129 5.04 25.40 4.74
N ASP A 130 5.17 25.65 6.04
CA ASP A 130 6.42 26.09 6.64
C ASP A 130 7.46 24.94 6.75
N ASP A 131 8.69 25.27 7.12
CA ASP A 131 9.79 24.29 7.15
C ASP A 131 9.54 23.16 8.17
N ALA A 132 8.89 23.45 9.30
CA ALA A 132 8.58 22.45 10.31
C ALA A 132 7.50 21.48 9.81
N GLN A 133 6.46 22.00 9.16
CA GLN A 133 5.41 21.21 8.55
C GLN A 133 5.94 20.38 7.37
N LYS A 134 6.84 20.92 6.54
CA LYS A 134 7.50 20.18 5.46
C LYS A 134 8.28 18.99 5.99
N ALA A 135 9.06 19.17 7.06
CA ALA A 135 9.80 18.07 7.68
C ALA A 135 8.88 16.94 8.20
N VAL A 136 7.65 17.25 8.61
CA VAL A 136 6.63 16.25 8.98
C VAL A 136 6.01 15.63 7.73
N ALA A 137 5.66 16.44 6.73
CA ALA A 137 5.10 15.99 5.46
C ALA A 137 6.04 15.01 4.74
N ASP A 138 7.34 15.28 4.70
CA ASP A 138 8.35 14.43 4.06
C ASP A 138 8.42 13.03 4.69
N LYS A 139 8.09 12.90 5.97
CA LYS A 139 8.07 11.63 6.69
C LYS A 139 6.76 10.87 6.51
N LEU A 140 5.63 11.59 6.51
CA LEU A 140 4.30 10.99 6.60
C LEU A 140 3.57 10.87 5.25
N LEU A 141 3.89 11.74 4.29
CA LEU A 141 3.25 11.80 2.97
C LEU A 141 4.13 11.21 1.86
N ALA A 142 5.41 10.93 2.12
CA ALA A 142 6.25 10.24 1.16
C ALA A 142 5.64 8.89 0.75
N PRO A 143 5.52 8.60 -0.56
CA PRO A 143 5.08 7.29 -1.00
C PRO A 143 6.02 6.21 -0.46
N ALA A 144 5.46 5.10 0.04
CA ALA A 144 6.28 3.98 0.49
C ALA A 144 7.19 3.50 -0.66
N PRO A 145 8.48 3.21 -0.37
CA PRO A 145 9.41 2.73 -1.39
C PRO A 145 8.87 1.47 -2.05
N MET A 146 8.97 1.43 -3.38
CA MET A 146 8.58 0.27 -4.19
C MET A 146 9.35 -0.96 -3.70
N GLY A 147 8.66 -1.97 -3.16
CA GLY A 147 9.26 -3.22 -2.68
C GLY A 147 8.81 -3.67 -1.28
N MET A 148 8.10 -2.83 -0.53
CA MET A 148 7.47 -3.21 0.74
C MET A 148 5.95 -3.35 0.52
N MET A 149 5.55 -4.49 -0.02
CA MET A 149 4.19 -5.04 -0.09
C MET A 149 4.27 -6.55 0.02
#